data_AF-A0A3D0D4F9-F1
#
_entry.id   AF-A0A3D0D4F9-F1
#
_cell.length_a   1.000
_cell.length_b   1.000
_cell.length_c   1.000
_cell.angle_alpha   90.00
_cell.angle_beta   90.00
_cell.angle_gamma   90.00
#
_symmetry.space_group_name_H-M   'P 1'
#
loop_
_entity.id
_entity.type
_entity.pdbx_description
1 polymer ?
#
loop_
_entity_poly.entity_id
_entity_poly.type
_entity_poly.pdbx_seq_one_letter_code
_entity_poly.pdbx_strand_id
1 'polypeptide(L)'
;MLPAHQLFRNGHLLTLDQTRPMAEALAVRDGRIVAVGTNDELAGLIGPGTQVIDLDGYTVIPGFHDAHCHILLFGLSLVEVNARAATTIAEVVGAVAA
;
A
#
# COMPACT_ATOMS: atom_id res chain seq x y z
N MET A 1 -14.57 -9.82 -21.26
CA MET A 1 -13.28 -9.23 -20.85
C MET A 1 -12.25 -10.33 -20.72
N LEU A 2 -10.95 -10.02 -20.87
CA LEU A 2 -9.89 -11.00 -20.63
C LEU A 2 -9.76 -11.32 -19.12
N PRO A 3 -9.36 -12.54 -18.71
CA PRO A 3 -9.27 -12.91 -17.29
C PRO A 3 -8.24 -12.10 -16.50
N ALA A 4 -8.50 -11.73 -15.25
CA ALA A 4 -7.55 -10.95 -14.45
C ALA A 4 -6.22 -11.69 -14.21
N HIS A 5 -5.13 -10.96 -13.98
CA HIS A 5 -3.88 -11.58 -13.49
C HIS A 5 -3.98 -11.83 -11.98
N GLN A 6 -4.54 -10.86 -11.26
CA GLN A 6 -4.83 -10.97 -9.83
C GLN A 6 -6.27 -10.55 -9.58
N LEU A 7 -6.96 -11.26 -8.70
CA LEU A 7 -8.28 -10.89 -8.20
C LEU A 7 -8.25 -10.96 -6.68
N PHE A 8 -8.45 -9.81 -6.04
CA PHE A 8 -8.57 -9.68 -4.60
C PHE A 8 -10.05 -9.67 -4.26
N ARG A 9 -10.46 -10.46 -3.26
CA ARG A 9 -11.87 -10.62 -2.89
C ARG A 9 -12.02 -10.67 -1.38
N ASN A 10 -13.26 -10.62 -0.89
CA ASN A 10 -13.59 -10.70 0.53
C ASN A 10 -12.90 -9.59 1.34
N GLY A 11 -12.89 -8.36 0.83
CA GLY A 11 -12.30 -7.20 1.52
C GLY A 11 -13.31 -6.10 1.79
N HIS A 12 -12.89 -5.10 2.57
CA HIS A 12 -13.58 -3.81 2.69
C HIS A 12 -12.81 -2.75 1.90
N LEU A 13 -13.14 -2.55 0.64
CA LEU A 13 -12.43 -1.62 -0.23
C LEU A 13 -13.03 -0.22 -0.08
N LEU A 14 -12.25 0.75 0.39
CA LEU A 14 -12.61 2.17 0.38
C LEU A 14 -11.98 2.80 -0.86
N THR A 15 -12.76 3.04 -1.91
CA THR A 15 -12.22 3.44 -3.22
C THR A 15 -11.86 4.92 -3.30
N LEU A 16 -12.48 5.74 -2.44
CA LEU A 16 -12.49 7.21 -2.50
C LEU A 16 -13.12 7.79 -3.79
N ASP A 17 -13.85 6.97 -4.56
CA ASP A 17 -14.69 7.39 -5.68
C ASP A 17 -16.11 7.72 -5.17
N GLN A 18 -16.62 8.92 -5.46
CA GLN A 18 -17.96 9.35 -5.05
C GLN A 18 -19.08 8.46 -5.62
N THR A 19 -18.86 7.86 -6.79
CA THR A 19 -19.86 7.02 -7.47
C THR A 19 -19.88 5.57 -6.96
N ARG A 20 -18.77 5.12 -6.37
CA ARG A 20 -18.63 3.78 -5.78
C ARG A 20 -17.69 3.83 -4.58
N PRO A 21 -18.09 4.43 -3.45
CA PRO A 21 -17.18 4.68 -2.32
C PRO A 21 -16.70 3.40 -1.61
N MET A 22 -17.45 2.31 -1.74
CA MET A 22 -17.15 1.01 -1.15
C MET A 22 -17.25 -0.12 -2.19
N ALA A 23 -16.44 -1.17 -2.02
CA ALA A 23 -16.50 -2.40 -2.80
C ALA A 23 -15.98 -3.59 -1.97
N GLU A 24 -16.05 -4.80 -2.54
CA GLU A 24 -15.63 -6.04 -1.86
C GLU A 24 -14.45 -6.73 -2.56
N ALA A 25 -14.29 -6.46 -3.85
CA ALA A 25 -13.31 -7.08 -4.71
C ALA A 25 -12.73 -6.10 -5.74
N LEU A 26 -11.49 -6.35 -6.16
CA LEU A 26 -10.87 -5.67 -7.29
C LEU A 26 -10.08 -6.65 -8.14
N ALA A 27 -10.05 -6.41 -9.45
CA ALA A 27 -9.31 -7.19 -10.42
C ALA A 27 -8.17 -6.35 -11.00
N VAL A 28 -6.98 -6.93 -11.07
CA VAL A 28 -5.77 -6.31 -11.62
C VAL A 28 -5.31 -7.07 -12.85
N ARG A 29 -4.96 -6.32 -13.90
CA ARG A 29 -4.26 -6.81 -15.07
C ARG A 29 -3.12 -5.85 -15.42
N ASP A 30 -1.94 -6.40 -15.69
CA ASP A 30 -0.76 -5.61 -16.11
C ASP A 30 -0.47 -4.40 -15.20
N GLY A 31 -0.59 -4.61 -13.88
CA GLY A 31 -0.37 -3.57 -12.87
C GLY A 31 -1.46 -2.50 -12.79
N ARG A 32 -2.60 -2.68 -13.47
CA ARG A 32 -3.74 -1.74 -13.49
C ARG A 32 -5.00 -2.40 -12.96
N ILE A 33 -5.79 -1.64 -12.20
CA ILE A 33 -7.13 -2.06 -11.80
C ILE A 33 -8.04 -2.02 -13.02
N VAL A 34 -8.64 -3.16 -13.37
CA VAL A 34 -9.53 -3.31 -14.53
C VAL A 34 -11.01 -3.45 -14.14
N ALA A 35 -11.30 -3.79 -12.89
CA ALA A 35 -12.65 -3.80 -12.33
C ALA A 35 -12.60 -3.65 -10.81
N VAL A 36 -13.65 -3.06 -10.24
CA VAL A 36 -13.88 -2.92 -8.79
C VAL A 36 -15.37 -3.16 -8.55
N GLY A 37 -15.72 -4.01 -7.60
CA GLY A 37 -17.11 -4.38 -7.38
C GLY A 37 -17.35 -5.36 -6.25
N THR A 38 -18.49 -6.03 -6.29
CA THR A 38 -18.79 -7.12 -5.36
C THR A 38 -17.99 -8.37 -5.69
N ASN A 39 -17.93 -9.31 -4.75
CA ASN A 39 -17.30 -10.62 -5.00
C ASN A 39 -17.91 -11.34 -6.22
N ASP A 40 -19.23 -11.25 -6.36
CA ASP A 40 -19.99 -11.93 -7.42
C ASP A 40 -19.83 -11.22 -8.77
N GLU A 41 -19.83 -9.88 -8.80
CA GLU A 41 -19.63 -9.09 -10.03
C GLU A 41 -18.31 -9.45 -10.72
N LEU A 42 -17.27 -9.73 -9.93
CA LEU A 42 -15.91 -9.98 -10.43
C LEU A 42 -15.59 -11.46 -10.59
N ALA A 43 -16.42 -12.39 -10.11
CA ALA A 43 -16.16 -13.84 -10.19
C ALA A 43 -15.91 -14.32 -11.64
N GLY A 44 -16.59 -13.71 -12.62
CA GLY A 44 -16.42 -14.02 -14.05
C GLY A 44 -15.09 -13.58 -14.66
N LEU A 45 -14.26 -12.82 -13.93
CA LEU A 45 -12.91 -12.45 -14.35
C LEU A 45 -11.84 -13.46 -13.93
N ILE A 46 -12.21 -14.51 -13.19
CA ILE A 46 -11.32 -15.61 -12.83
C ILE A 46 -11.18 -16.54 -14.04
N GLY A 47 -9.95 -16.76 -14.49
CA GLY A 47 -9.65 -17.69 -15.58
C GLY A 47 -8.30 -18.37 -15.39
N PRO A 48 -7.83 -19.10 -16.42
CA PRO A 48 -6.53 -19.78 -16.37
C PRO A 48 -5.40 -18.80 -16.04
N GLY A 49 -4.66 -19.09 -14.97
CA GLY A 49 -3.54 -18.26 -14.51
C GLY A 49 -3.91 -17.05 -13.65
N THR A 50 -5.20 -16.81 -13.37
CA THR A 50 -5.61 -15.78 -12.40
C THR A 50 -5.19 -16.20 -10.99
N GLN A 51 -4.41 -15.36 -10.31
CA GLN A 51 -4.15 -15.49 -8.88
C GLN A 51 -5.32 -14.91 -8.10
N VAL A 52 -6.04 -15.75 -7.36
CA VAL A 52 -7.10 -15.30 -6.46
C VAL A 52 -6.52 -15.09 -5.06
N ILE A 53 -6.77 -13.93 -4.48
CA ILE A 53 -6.26 -13.50 -3.19
C ILE A 53 -7.46 -13.19 -2.30
N ASP A 54 -7.64 -14.00 -1.27
CA ASP A 54 -8.64 -13.76 -0.24
C ASP A 54 -8.11 -12.74 0.76
N LEU A 55 -8.85 -11.67 0.99
CA LEU A 55 -8.45 -10.58 1.89
C LEU A 55 -8.89 -10.81 3.33
N ASP A 56 -9.60 -11.89 3.66
CA ASP A 56 -10.03 -12.21 5.03
C ASP A 56 -10.76 -11.06 5.76
N GLY A 57 -11.55 -10.29 5.00
CA GLY A 57 -12.26 -9.11 5.50
C GLY A 57 -11.37 -7.89 5.79
N TYR A 58 -10.08 -7.90 5.44
CA TYR A 58 -9.22 -6.74 5.62
C TYR A 58 -9.63 -5.55 4.74
N THR A 59 -9.32 -4.35 5.23
CA THR A 59 -9.59 -3.10 4.53
C THR A 59 -8.54 -2.80 3.49
N VAL A 60 -8.97 -2.43 2.28
CA VAL A 60 -8.13 -1.95 1.20
C VAL A 60 -8.40 -0.47 0.96
N ILE A 61 -7.34 0.32 0.84
CA ILE A 61 -7.39 1.75 0.51
C ILE A 61 -6.43 2.03 -0.65
N PRO A 62 -6.62 3.14 -1.40
CA PRO A 62 -5.58 3.65 -2.28
C PRO A 62 -4.27 3.82 -1.51
N GLY A 63 -3.16 3.46 -2.15
CA GLY A 63 -1.84 3.69 -1.57
C GLY A 63 -1.63 5.17 -1.23
N PHE A 64 -0.89 5.43 -0.15
CA PHE A 64 -0.54 6.80 0.21
C PHE A 64 0.26 7.46 -0.91
N HIS A 65 -0.12 8.69 -1.25
CA HIS A 65 0.57 9.52 -2.21
C HIS A 65 1.08 10.78 -1.52
N ASP A 66 2.38 10.83 -1.25
CA ASP A 66 3.04 12.02 -0.71
C ASP A 66 3.36 12.98 -1.86
N ALA A 67 2.62 14.08 -1.93
CA ALA A 67 2.77 15.07 -2.99
C ALA A 67 4.02 15.95 -2.82
N HIS A 68 4.63 15.97 -1.64
CA HIS A 68 5.79 16.82 -1.36
C HIS A 68 6.65 16.23 -0.24
N CYS A 69 7.76 15.61 -0.63
CA CYS A 69 8.76 15.12 0.31
C CYS A 69 10.18 15.47 -0.15
N HIS A 70 11.10 15.56 0.80
CA HIS A 70 12.52 15.63 0.54
C HIS A 70 13.16 14.24 0.69
N ILE A 71 12.87 13.33 -0.23
CA ILE A 71 13.23 11.91 -0.08
C ILE A 71 14.73 11.66 0.14
N LEU A 72 15.59 12.49 -0.47
CA LEU A 72 17.04 12.43 -0.28
C LEU A 72 17.45 12.83 1.14
N LEU A 73 16.89 13.93 1.66
CA LEU A 73 17.16 14.38 3.03
C LEU A 73 16.58 13.40 4.05
N PHE A 74 15.41 12.81 3.77
CA PHE A 74 14.85 11.77 4.61
C PHE A 74 15.78 10.56 4.68
N GLY A 75 16.29 10.07 3.54
CA GLY A 75 17.27 8.98 3.51
C GLY A 75 18.54 9.29 4.31
N LEU A 76 19.08 10.51 4.20
CA LEU A 76 20.23 10.94 5.00
C LEU A 76 19.90 10.96 6.50
N SER A 77 18.74 11.49 6.89
CA SER A 77 18.32 11.54 8.29
C SER A 77 18.21 10.17 8.98
N LEU A 78 17.97 9.09 8.21
CA LEU A 78 17.91 7.74 8.75
C LEU A 78 19.29 7.17 9.15
N VAL A 79 20.38 7.75 8.65
CA VAL A 79 21.76 7.32 8.93
C VAL A 79 22.56 8.37 9.68
N GLU A 80 21.97 9.53 9.95
CA GLU A 80 22.59 10.56 10.79
C GLU A 80 22.75 10.08 12.24
N VAL A 81 23.81 10.54 12.89
CA VAL A 81 24.04 10.28 14.32
C VAL A 81 22.88 10.87 15.12
N ASN A 82 22.13 10.00 15.79
CA ASN A 82 21.05 10.42 16.66
C ASN A 82 21.57 10.78 18.06
N ALA A 83 21.92 12.04 18.26
CA ALA A 83 22.34 12.57 19.56
C ALA A 83 21.18 13.10 20.43
N ARG A 84 19.91 12.82 20.08
CA ARG A 84 18.74 13.47 20.71
C ARG A 84 18.61 13.20 22.21
N ALA A 85 19.08 12.05 22.67
CA ALA A 85 19.03 11.66 24.08
C ALA A 85 20.22 12.16 24.91
N ALA A 86 21.23 12.77 24.29
CA ALA A 86 22.41 13.26 24.99
C ALA A 86 22.08 14.50 25.84
N THR A 87 22.51 14.48 27.09
CA THR A 87 22.36 15.57 28.06
C THR A 87 23.69 16.24 28.40
N THR A 88 24.81 15.63 27.98
CA THR A 88 26.16 16.13 28.17
C THR A 88 26.96 16.14 26.86
N ILE A 89 28.02 16.97 26.82
CA ILE A 89 28.93 17.02 25.66
C ILE A 89 29.63 15.67 25.45
N ALA A 90 29.98 14.98 26.53
CA ALA A 90 30.63 13.67 26.46
C ALA A 90 29.73 12.62 25.77
N GLU A 91 28.43 12.65 26.02
CA GLU A 91 27.46 11.76 25.36
C GLU A 91 27.31 12.08 23.87
N VAL A 92 27.35 13.36 23.49
CA VAL A 92 27.35 13.77 22.07
C VAL A 92 28.60 13.23 21.37
N VAL A 93 29.78 13.42 21.97
CA VAL A 93 31.05 12.92 21.42
C VAL A 93 31.03 11.39 21.31
N GLY A 94 30.52 10.71 22.34
CA GLY A 94 30.37 9.26 22.34
C GLY A 94 29.46 8.75 21.21
N ALA A 95 28.36 9.44 20.94
CA ALA A 95 27.44 9.08 19.86
C ALA A 95 28.05 9.24 18.45
N VAL A 96 28.93 10.23 18.27
CA VAL A 96 29.63 10.45 16.98
C VAL A 96 30.79 9.47 16.77
N ALA A 97 31.41 9.00 17.85
CA ALA A 97 32.58 8.13 17.80
C ALA A 97 32.26 6.62 17.66
N ALA A 98 30.99 6.23 17.76
CA ALA A 98 30.51 4.85 17.63
C ALA A 98 30.28 4.46 16.15
#